data_AF-A0A165XXK6-F1
#
_entry.id   AF-A0A165XXK6-F1
#
_cell.length_a   1.000
_cell.length_b   1.000
_cell.length_c   1.000
_cell.angle_alpha   90.00
_cell.angle_beta   90.00
_cell.angle_gamma   90.00
#
_symmetry.space_group_name_H-M   'P 1'
#
loop_
_entity.id
_entity.type
_entity.pdbx_description
1 polymer ?
#
loop_
_entity_poly.entity_id
_entity_poly.type
_entity_poly.pdbx_seq_one_letter_code
_entity_poly.pdbx_strand_id
1 'polypeptide(L)'
;MKRGTRSLLLAACVTLGAALLLWVGPWTLLHMRRDAASLAPLFNSGGTSETKDGLLAAVRSSLEKDSVLTGETPQQEIIQSLPFDPVHLPDVPPPPGPPPPPLITFIVLWSPDHRTANYLPNFFASVGANPRIEVLLIKFDKYNFGQAVCEQERAPHIKNVREVCVPLEEYYRLHADYLCQEWGCTEEQQKTVREVVKKRFEEGDRVNSSYRPFRAEVFKQYMSGDVGLWGWCDLDQMFGNLDRTFPWDLVNDYDVFIAGAPTGNPKMQLFMPGHMTVFRNSPEVAREFLKLEEVSSYDKFMTMEWIIRPASDGCEEGEYSHALLVLSTLRWLRFDAVVDSTHHISTLDGVFSIENWAWIKHSMVEGIELPAADEAFLRPEIRRQINAALRKHRKDAVREPSFSPAGQESEIAVRTDDEIIDGWFLWFPRRYAVLYMSEVGPTLDNGGRNHMRYTGRTNPAGPVTERFEPIQKDMILEPLAPIGDWHYSEHNRPWLRESLYNHFQNEKYSKWWTLPDRSLRDGEVLYIDKDTGAHIWNEHGDIMWQSSWPH
;
A
#
# COMPACT_ATOMS: atom_id res chain seq x y z
N MET A 1 56.42 44.71 -26.91
CA MET A 1 55.00 45.11 -26.73
C MET A 1 54.08 43.92 -27.02
N LYS A 2 52.84 43.94 -26.51
CA LYS A 2 51.71 43.03 -26.86
C LYS A 2 52.02 41.51 -26.93
N ARG A 3 52.19 40.88 -25.76
CA ARG A 3 51.63 39.54 -25.52
C ARG A 3 50.23 39.73 -24.94
N GLY A 4 49.24 38.97 -25.41
CA GLY A 4 47.85 39.07 -24.96
C GLY A 4 46.91 38.11 -25.72
N THR A 5 45.69 37.95 -25.21
CA THR A 5 44.53 37.35 -25.90
C THR A 5 44.74 35.97 -26.57
N ARG A 6 45.28 34.98 -25.82
CA ARG A 6 44.97 33.55 -26.07
C ARG A 6 44.61 32.70 -24.83
N SER A 7 44.99 33.10 -23.62
CA SER A 7 44.70 32.32 -22.40
C SER A 7 43.31 32.49 -21.78
N LEU A 8 42.41 33.28 -22.38
CA LEU A 8 41.07 33.58 -21.83
C LEU A 8 39.91 32.82 -22.50
N LEU A 9 40.13 32.19 -23.66
CA LEU A 9 39.10 31.42 -24.37
C LEU A 9 39.08 29.93 -23.96
N LEU A 10 40.23 29.35 -23.63
CA LEU A 10 40.31 27.97 -23.09
C LEU A 10 39.75 27.86 -21.67
N ALA A 11 39.88 28.90 -20.84
CA ALA A 11 39.32 28.92 -19.49
C ALA A 11 37.78 28.95 -19.51
N ALA A 12 37.17 29.64 -20.48
CA ALA A 12 35.72 29.77 -20.59
C ALA A 12 35.04 28.47 -21.09
N CYS A 13 35.62 27.80 -22.10
CA CYS A 13 35.04 26.57 -22.63
C CYS A 13 35.06 25.41 -21.63
N VAL A 14 36.04 25.35 -20.72
CA VAL A 14 36.13 24.30 -19.69
C VAL A 14 35.12 24.53 -18.56
N THR A 15 34.85 25.77 -18.16
CA THR A 15 33.82 26.06 -17.14
C THR A 15 32.40 25.99 -17.67
N LEU A 16 32.14 26.43 -18.91
CA LEU A 16 30.83 26.24 -19.56
C LEU A 16 30.54 24.76 -19.89
N GLY A 17 31.56 23.97 -20.25
CA GLY A 17 31.42 22.52 -20.44
C GLY A 17 31.10 21.76 -19.15
N ALA A 18 31.59 22.21 -18.00
CA ALA A 18 31.29 21.62 -16.69
C ALA A 18 29.93 22.06 -16.13
N ALA A 19 29.48 23.29 -16.41
CA ALA A 19 28.20 23.81 -15.92
C ALA A 19 26.97 23.23 -16.63
N LEU A 20 27.10 22.78 -17.89
CA LEU A 20 25.98 22.22 -18.67
C LEU A 20 25.73 20.72 -18.44
N LEU A 21 26.50 20.08 -17.54
CA LEU A 21 26.39 18.65 -17.19
C LEU A 21 25.85 18.40 -15.76
N LEU A 22 25.35 19.45 -15.10
CA LEU A 22 24.82 19.39 -13.71
C LEU A 22 23.33 19.74 -13.59
N TRP A 23 22.63 19.97 -14.70
CA TRP A 23 21.17 20.14 -14.75
C TRP A 23 20.61 19.30 -15.92
N VAL A 24 19.37 18.82 -15.75
CA VAL A 24 18.68 17.81 -16.58
C VAL A 24 19.16 16.36 -16.38
N GLY A 25 18.35 15.57 -15.64
CA GLY A 25 18.15 14.15 -15.97
C GLY A 25 18.74 13.03 -15.10
N PRO A 26 18.70 13.05 -13.75
CA PRO A 26 19.01 11.86 -12.96
C PRO A 26 17.79 10.92 -12.85
N TRP A 27 17.59 10.01 -13.81
CA TRP A 27 16.69 8.83 -13.66
C TRP A 27 16.98 7.75 -14.73
N THR A 28 16.51 6.52 -14.50
CA THR A 28 16.47 5.40 -15.49
C THR A 28 17.81 4.92 -16.11
N LEU A 29 18.96 5.02 -15.42
CA LEU A 29 20.24 4.52 -15.97
C LEU A 29 21.25 3.92 -14.97
N LEU A 30 20.79 3.27 -13.88
CA LEU A 30 21.67 2.54 -12.94
C LEU A 30 21.30 1.06 -12.69
N HIS A 31 20.37 0.49 -13.44
CA HIS A 31 20.33 -0.94 -13.71
C HIS A 31 20.51 -1.18 -15.22
N MET A 32 20.91 -2.41 -15.58
CA MET A 32 21.46 -2.81 -16.89
C MET A 32 22.79 -2.13 -17.26
N ARG A 33 23.88 -2.90 -17.21
CA ARG A 33 25.19 -2.49 -17.73
C ARG A 33 25.56 -3.40 -18.91
N ARG A 34 25.61 -2.80 -20.10
CA ARG A 34 26.07 -3.39 -21.39
C ARG A 34 25.29 -4.62 -21.86
N ASP A 35 24.68 -4.46 -23.03
CA ASP A 35 25.42 -4.92 -24.21
C ASP A 35 25.60 -3.78 -25.21
N ALA A 36 26.48 -3.91 -26.19
CA ALA A 36 26.95 -2.78 -27.00
C ALA A 36 26.83 -2.96 -28.53
N ALA A 37 26.10 -2.03 -29.14
CA ALA A 37 26.25 -1.54 -30.52
C ALA A 37 26.36 -2.57 -31.67
N SER A 38 25.25 -2.81 -32.36
CA SER A 38 25.28 -3.13 -33.79
C SER A 38 24.23 -2.34 -34.60
N LEU A 39 24.74 -1.53 -35.53
CA LEU A 39 24.15 -1.20 -36.84
C LEU A 39 22.75 -0.55 -36.90
N ALA A 40 22.73 0.78 -36.77
CA ALA A 40 21.99 1.63 -37.71
C ALA A 40 22.66 1.54 -39.12
N PRO A 41 21.99 1.79 -40.26
CA PRO A 41 20.92 2.78 -40.43
C PRO A 41 19.61 2.28 -41.08
N LEU A 42 18.51 2.98 -40.76
CA LEU A 42 17.27 2.94 -41.54
C LEU A 42 17.28 4.00 -42.66
N PHE A 43 16.32 3.83 -43.58
CA PHE A 43 16.25 4.50 -44.87
C PHE A 43 15.93 5.99 -44.83
N ASN A 44 16.32 6.64 -45.94
CA ASN A 44 15.87 7.94 -46.41
C ASN A 44 14.38 7.93 -46.84
N SER A 45 13.86 9.08 -47.27
CA SER A 45 12.48 9.38 -47.75
C SER A 45 11.43 9.66 -46.66
N GLY A 46 10.47 10.53 -46.98
CA GLY A 46 9.44 11.03 -46.06
C GLY A 46 8.03 10.95 -46.65
N GLY A 47 7.03 11.29 -45.84
CA GLY A 47 5.62 11.25 -46.19
C GLY A 47 4.83 12.40 -45.57
N THR A 48 3.85 12.93 -46.30
CA THR A 48 3.17 14.20 -46.02
C THR A 48 2.10 14.13 -44.92
N SER A 49 1.94 15.27 -44.24
CA SER A 49 0.76 15.65 -43.46
C SER A 49 -0.54 15.51 -44.28
N GLU A 50 -1.61 14.99 -43.67
CA GLU A 50 -2.97 15.55 -43.81
C GLU A 50 -3.94 15.08 -42.70
N THR A 51 -5.11 15.73 -42.64
CA THR A 51 -6.31 15.41 -41.83
C THR A 51 -6.18 15.21 -40.30
N LYS A 52 -6.38 16.29 -39.54
CA LYS A 52 -6.81 16.21 -38.12
C LYS A 52 -8.19 16.85 -37.83
N ASP A 53 -8.66 17.75 -38.70
CA ASP A 53 -9.85 18.58 -38.46
C ASP A 53 -11.19 17.93 -38.84
N GLY A 54 -11.17 16.85 -39.64
CA GLY A 54 -12.39 16.17 -40.07
C GLY A 54 -13.14 15.42 -38.95
N LEU A 55 -12.44 14.98 -37.91
CA LEU A 55 -13.01 14.10 -36.87
C LEU A 55 -13.82 14.86 -35.81
N LEU A 56 -13.44 16.12 -35.52
CA LEU A 56 -14.08 16.94 -34.49
C LEU A 56 -15.44 17.52 -34.91
N ALA A 57 -15.71 17.64 -36.21
CA ALA A 57 -16.98 18.13 -36.73
C ALA A 57 -18.14 17.12 -36.53
N ALA A 58 -17.86 15.82 -36.67
CA ALA A 58 -18.88 14.77 -36.59
C ALA A 58 -19.50 14.63 -35.18
N VAL A 59 -18.68 14.75 -34.13
CA VAL A 59 -19.11 14.52 -32.74
C VAL A 59 -20.05 15.63 -32.23
N ARG A 60 -19.81 16.89 -32.61
CA ARG A 60 -20.67 18.01 -32.18
C ARG A 60 -22.06 18.00 -32.81
N SER A 61 -22.24 17.37 -33.98
CA SER A 61 -23.54 17.35 -34.68
C SER A 61 -24.61 16.46 -34.01
N SER A 62 -24.27 15.69 -32.97
CA SER A 62 -25.13 14.63 -32.43
C SER A 62 -25.66 14.90 -31.01
N LEU A 63 -25.38 16.06 -30.42
CA LEU A 63 -25.66 16.36 -29.01
C LEU A 63 -26.55 17.60 -28.74
N GLU A 64 -27.00 18.31 -29.79
CA GLU A 64 -27.81 19.55 -29.65
C GLU A 64 -29.32 19.35 -29.92
N LYS A 65 -29.84 18.14 -29.70
CA LYS A 65 -31.28 17.79 -29.67
C LYS A 65 -31.47 16.67 -28.62
N ASP A 66 -32.12 16.87 -27.48
CA ASP A 66 -33.50 17.33 -27.36
C ASP A 66 -33.84 18.02 -26.00
N SER A 67 -35.03 18.64 -25.98
CA SER A 67 -35.87 19.04 -24.84
C SER A 67 -35.24 19.68 -23.59
N VAL A 68 -35.56 20.97 -23.38
CA VAL A 68 -35.62 21.60 -22.05
C VAL A 68 -36.69 20.92 -21.20
N LEU A 69 -36.34 20.54 -19.96
CA LEU A 69 -37.30 20.25 -18.89
C LEU A 69 -36.87 20.94 -17.59
N THR A 70 -37.65 21.94 -17.17
CA THR A 70 -37.58 22.50 -15.82
C THR A 70 -38.39 21.63 -14.87
N GLY A 71 -37.74 21.01 -13.89
CA GLY A 71 -38.39 20.19 -12.86
C GLY A 71 -37.66 20.32 -11.53
N GLU A 72 -38.40 20.24 -10.44
CA GLU A 72 -37.89 20.42 -9.08
C GLU A 72 -37.07 19.21 -8.63
N THR A 73 -36.02 19.43 -7.84
CA THR A 73 -35.18 18.35 -7.29
C THR A 73 -35.99 17.46 -6.35
N PRO A 74 -36.09 16.14 -6.60
CA PRO A 74 -36.65 15.20 -5.63
C PRO A 74 -35.80 15.20 -4.35
N GLN A 75 -36.44 15.10 -3.20
CA GLN A 75 -35.74 14.80 -1.96
C GLN A 75 -35.17 13.38 -2.07
N GLN A 76 -33.87 13.21 -1.80
CA GLN A 76 -33.23 11.90 -1.85
C GLN A 76 -33.80 11.02 -0.73
N GLU A 77 -34.48 9.93 -1.10
CA GLU A 77 -34.78 8.87 -0.14
C GLU A 77 -33.46 8.25 0.32
N ILE A 78 -33.19 8.32 1.62
CA ILE A 78 -32.01 7.70 2.23
C ILE A 78 -32.15 6.19 2.04
N ILE A 79 -31.25 5.59 1.26
CA ILE A 79 -31.16 4.15 1.10
C ILE A 79 -30.93 3.56 2.49
N GLN A 80 -31.94 2.90 3.05
CA GLN A 80 -31.86 2.29 4.36
C GLN A 80 -30.85 1.15 4.30
N SER A 81 -29.77 1.27 5.07
CA SER A 81 -28.82 0.19 5.25
C SER A 81 -29.53 -1.01 5.86
N LEU A 82 -29.38 -2.18 5.22
CA LEU A 82 -29.81 -3.44 5.81
C LEU A 82 -29.03 -3.66 7.12
N PRO A 83 -29.70 -3.85 8.27
CA PRO A 83 -29.00 -4.11 9.52
C PRO A 83 -28.26 -5.45 9.44
N PHE A 84 -27.04 -5.48 9.96
CA PHE A 84 -26.28 -6.72 10.13
C PHE A 84 -27.01 -7.64 11.12
N ASP A 85 -27.28 -8.88 10.72
CA ASP A 85 -27.96 -9.88 11.54
C ASP A 85 -26.97 -10.90 12.12
N PRO A 86 -26.64 -10.83 13.43
CA PRO A 86 -25.72 -11.75 14.08
C PRO A 86 -26.39 -13.05 14.59
N VAL A 87 -27.71 -13.26 14.39
CA VAL A 87 -28.53 -14.24 15.15
C VAL A 87 -28.35 -15.70 14.71
N HIS A 88 -27.22 -16.05 14.06
CA HIS A 88 -26.87 -17.43 13.66
C HIS A 88 -25.51 -17.90 14.22
N LEU A 89 -25.20 -17.51 15.46
CA LEU A 89 -24.15 -18.13 16.28
C LEU A 89 -24.78 -19.12 17.28
N PRO A 90 -24.15 -20.27 17.58
CA PRO A 90 -24.75 -21.32 18.42
C PRO A 90 -24.82 -20.93 19.91
N ASP A 91 -25.96 -21.24 20.56
CA ASP A 91 -26.30 -20.94 21.97
C ASP A 91 -25.39 -21.58 23.05
N VAL A 92 -24.26 -22.18 22.69
CA VAL A 92 -23.29 -22.69 23.67
C VAL A 92 -22.30 -21.57 23.97
N PRO A 93 -22.34 -20.91 25.14
CA PRO A 93 -21.30 -19.96 25.50
C PRO A 93 -19.96 -20.70 25.50
N PRO A 94 -18.94 -20.23 24.75
CA PRO A 94 -17.65 -20.89 24.71
C PRO A 94 -17.04 -20.92 26.13
N PRO A 95 -16.14 -21.89 26.43
CA PRO A 95 -15.35 -21.83 27.65
C PRO A 95 -14.62 -20.47 27.73
N PRO A 96 -14.32 -19.96 28.94
CA PRO A 96 -13.78 -18.61 29.14
C PRO A 96 -12.32 -18.50 28.65
N GLY A 97 -12.16 -18.39 27.34
CA GLY A 97 -10.94 -17.97 26.66
C GLY A 97 -10.80 -16.44 26.65
N PRO A 98 -9.77 -15.91 25.96
CA PRO A 98 -9.67 -14.48 25.72
C PRO A 98 -10.91 -13.98 24.94
N PRO A 99 -11.33 -12.72 25.13
CA PRO A 99 -12.39 -12.14 24.33
C PRO A 99 -12.02 -12.17 22.83
N PRO A 100 -13.00 -12.29 21.92
CA PRO A 100 -12.75 -12.32 20.49
C PRO A 100 -12.05 -11.03 20.03
N PRO A 101 -11.14 -11.08 19.03
CA PRO A 101 -10.48 -9.88 18.53
C PRO A 101 -11.48 -8.84 17.99
N PRO A 102 -11.21 -7.53 18.19
CA PRO A 102 -12.12 -6.46 17.76
C PRO A 102 -12.22 -6.39 16.23
N LEU A 103 -13.34 -5.89 15.73
CA LEU A 103 -13.54 -5.61 14.31
C LEU A 103 -12.61 -4.46 13.85
N ILE A 104 -11.95 -4.63 12.70
CA ILE A 104 -11.26 -3.55 11.97
C ILE A 104 -12.16 -3.04 10.84
N THR A 105 -12.49 -1.75 10.79
CA THR A 105 -13.10 -1.14 9.58
C THR A 105 -12.06 -0.39 8.76
N PHE A 106 -11.73 -0.88 7.57
CA PHE A 106 -10.92 -0.16 6.59
C PHE A 106 -11.79 0.85 5.82
N ILE A 107 -11.48 2.14 5.95
CA ILE A 107 -12.19 3.24 5.29
C ILE A 107 -11.43 3.64 4.03
N VAL A 108 -11.98 3.24 2.89
CA VAL A 108 -11.33 3.29 1.57
C VAL A 108 -12.06 4.27 0.68
N LEU A 109 -11.31 5.14 -0.01
CA LEU A 109 -11.86 6.19 -0.87
C LEU A 109 -11.69 5.80 -2.33
N TRP A 110 -12.78 5.81 -3.11
CA TRP A 110 -12.80 5.42 -4.52
C TRP A 110 -13.55 6.44 -5.39
N SER A 111 -13.06 6.62 -6.62
CA SER A 111 -13.78 7.30 -7.70
C SER A 111 -13.70 6.43 -8.95
N PRO A 112 -14.76 6.37 -9.78
CA PRO A 112 -14.61 5.89 -11.15
C PRO A 112 -13.58 6.76 -11.88
N ASP A 113 -12.68 6.14 -12.64
CA ASP A 113 -11.73 6.82 -13.52
C ASP A 113 -11.46 5.98 -14.79
N HIS A 114 -10.54 6.42 -15.66
CA HIS A 114 -10.23 5.77 -16.94
C HIS A 114 -9.31 4.53 -16.84
N ARG A 115 -8.83 4.15 -15.64
CA ARG A 115 -7.87 3.05 -15.44
C ARG A 115 -8.58 1.71 -15.30
N THR A 116 -7.88 0.62 -15.65
CA THR A 116 -8.39 -0.74 -15.43
C THR A 116 -8.43 -1.08 -13.95
N ALA A 117 -9.62 -1.42 -13.46
CA ALA A 117 -9.88 -1.79 -12.06
C ALA A 117 -9.85 -3.32 -11.82
N ASN A 118 -9.12 -4.07 -12.64
CA ASN A 118 -9.07 -5.55 -12.63
C ASN A 118 -8.38 -6.16 -11.40
N TYR A 119 -7.82 -5.35 -10.51
CA TYR A 119 -7.38 -5.76 -9.18
C TYR A 119 -8.55 -5.90 -8.18
N LEU A 120 -9.64 -5.15 -8.35
CA LEU A 120 -10.76 -5.11 -7.41
C LEU A 120 -11.39 -6.48 -7.09
N PRO A 121 -11.58 -7.41 -8.06
CA PRO A 121 -12.15 -8.73 -7.75
C PRO A 121 -11.31 -9.53 -6.75
N ASN A 122 -9.99 -9.39 -6.75
CA ASN A 122 -9.10 -10.08 -5.81
C ASN A 122 -9.01 -9.36 -4.47
N PHE A 123 -9.01 -8.01 -4.47
CA PHE A 123 -9.15 -7.21 -3.25
C PHE A 123 -10.41 -7.63 -2.49
N PHE A 124 -11.60 -7.50 -3.09
CA PHE A 124 -12.87 -7.81 -2.42
C PHE A 124 -13.02 -9.28 -2.04
N ALA A 125 -12.46 -10.23 -2.80
CA ALA A 125 -12.46 -11.63 -2.40
C ALA A 125 -11.55 -11.91 -1.19
N SER A 126 -10.39 -11.25 -1.10
CA SER A 126 -9.52 -11.35 0.09
C SER A 126 -10.13 -10.67 1.33
N VAL A 127 -10.94 -9.61 1.14
CA VAL A 127 -11.79 -9.04 2.19
C VAL A 127 -12.84 -10.06 2.64
N GLY A 128 -13.55 -10.68 1.69
CA GLY A 128 -14.57 -11.70 1.97
C GLY A 128 -14.05 -12.96 2.68
N ALA A 129 -12.75 -13.23 2.60
CA ALA A 129 -12.11 -14.33 3.33
C ALA A 129 -11.73 -13.98 4.78
N ASN A 130 -11.72 -12.69 5.17
CA ASN A 130 -11.29 -12.21 6.48
C ASN A 130 -12.50 -11.73 7.32
N PRO A 131 -13.13 -12.58 8.16
CA PRO A 131 -14.32 -12.22 8.91
C PRO A 131 -14.09 -11.20 10.05
N ARG A 132 -12.84 -10.83 10.32
CA ARG A 132 -12.45 -9.79 11.31
C ARG A 132 -12.29 -8.39 10.73
N ILE A 133 -12.55 -8.20 9.43
CA ILE A 133 -12.48 -6.88 8.80
C ILE A 133 -13.80 -6.52 8.13
N GLU A 134 -14.15 -5.24 8.16
CA GLU A 134 -15.15 -4.58 7.31
C GLU A 134 -14.42 -3.61 6.38
N VAL A 135 -14.84 -3.49 5.11
CA VAL A 135 -14.42 -2.40 4.22
C VAL A 135 -15.58 -1.43 4.04
N LEU A 136 -15.40 -0.19 4.49
CA LEU A 136 -16.26 0.94 4.17
C LEU A 136 -15.71 1.63 2.93
N LEU A 137 -16.28 1.30 1.77
CA LEU A 137 -15.92 1.89 0.48
C LEU A 137 -16.75 3.16 0.25
N ILE A 138 -16.15 4.31 0.56
CA ILE A 138 -16.70 5.63 0.23
C ILE A 138 -16.40 5.92 -1.23
N LYS A 139 -17.44 5.88 -2.06
CA LYS A 139 -17.41 6.17 -3.49
C LYS A 139 -17.81 7.64 -3.72
N PHE A 140 -17.14 8.35 -4.62
CA PHE A 140 -17.55 9.69 -5.06
C PHE A 140 -17.12 9.93 -6.51
N ASP A 141 -17.84 10.76 -7.24
CA ASP A 141 -17.52 11.05 -8.65
C ASP A 141 -16.57 12.25 -8.80
N LYS A 142 -15.27 12.02 -8.56
CA LYS A 142 -14.22 13.06 -8.65
C LYS A 142 -13.98 13.57 -10.06
N TYR A 143 -14.34 12.77 -11.07
CA TYR A 143 -13.95 12.98 -12.46
C TYR A 143 -15.13 13.15 -13.43
N ASN A 144 -16.36 13.29 -12.91
CA ASN A 144 -17.61 13.53 -13.66
C ASN A 144 -17.99 12.39 -14.64
N PHE A 145 -17.87 11.13 -14.20
CA PHE A 145 -18.35 9.95 -14.93
C PHE A 145 -19.88 9.75 -14.83
N GLY A 146 -20.54 10.45 -13.91
CA GLY A 146 -21.98 10.38 -13.64
C GLY A 146 -22.30 9.55 -12.40
N GLN A 147 -23.28 10.02 -11.63
CA GLN A 147 -23.73 9.44 -10.37
C GLN A 147 -24.01 7.92 -10.45
N ALA A 148 -24.64 7.45 -11.53
CA ALA A 148 -24.93 6.02 -11.72
C ALA A 148 -23.66 5.12 -11.74
N VAL A 149 -22.50 5.64 -12.14
CA VAL A 149 -21.22 4.92 -12.15
C VAL A 149 -20.60 4.87 -10.75
N CYS A 150 -20.86 5.89 -9.92
CA CYS A 150 -20.54 5.89 -8.49
C CYS A 150 -21.46 4.92 -7.72
N GLU A 151 -22.76 4.93 -8.00
CA GLU A 151 -23.75 4.08 -7.33
C GLU A 151 -23.53 2.58 -7.60
N GLN A 152 -23.16 2.20 -8.83
CA GLN A 152 -22.87 0.82 -9.21
C GLN A 152 -22.03 0.07 -8.16
N GLU A 153 -22.56 -1.05 -7.66
CA GLU A 153 -21.88 -1.95 -6.74
C GLU A 153 -20.64 -2.59 -7.39
N ARG A 154 -19.58 -2.74 -6.59
CA ARG A 154 -18.29 -3.31 -6.94
C ARG A 154 -18.05 -4.67 -6.27
N ALA A 155 -18.73 -4.93 -5.14
CA ALA A 155 -18.60 -6.15 -4.33
C ALA A 155 -19.96 -6.77 -3.94
N PRO A 156 -20.93 -6.96 -4.87
CA PRO A 156 -22.35 -7.26 -4.59
C PRO A 156 -22.65 -8.57 -3.82
N HIS A 157 -21.62 -9.38 -3.52
CA HIS A 157 -21.74 -10.66 -2.83
C HIS A 157 -20.80 -10.79 -1.62
N ILE A 158 -20.04 -9.75 -1.27
CA ILE A 158 -19.07 -9.76 -0.18
C ILE A 158 -19.67 -9.10 1.06
N LYS A 159 -20.12 -9.92 2.02
CA LYS A 159 -20.94 -9.49 3.17
C LYS A 159 -20.32 -8.41 4.07
N ASN A 160 -19.00 -8.32 4.08
CA ASN A 160 -18.22 -7.37 4.88
C ASN A 160 -17.63 -6.21 4.05
N VAL A 161 -18.19 -5.94 2.87
CA VAL A 161 -17.97 -4.69 2.13
C VAL A 161 -19.25 -3.85 2.18
N ARG A 162 -19.14 -2.63 2.69
CA ARG A 162 -20.20 -1.61 2.70
C ARG A 162 -19.84 -0.53 1.70
N GLU A 163 -20.66 -0.36 0.67
CA GLU A 163 -20.45 0.66 -0.36
C GLU A 163 -21.38 1.86 -0.14
N VAL A 164 -20.83 3.08 -0.17
CA VAL A 164 -21.62 4.31 -0.01
C VAL A 164 -21.19 5.31 -1.09
N CYS A 165 -22.10 5.69 -2.00
CA CYS A 165 -21.86 6.81 -2.90
C CYS A 165 -22.19 8.13 -2.20
N VAL A 166 -21.18 8.99 -2.05
CA VAL A 166 -21.26 10.29 -1.36
C VAL A 166 -21.08 11.40 -2.39
N PRO A 167 -22.05 12.34 -2.53
CA PRO A 167 -21.87 13.52 -3.39
C PRO A 167 -20.65 14.35 -2.94
N LEU A 168 -19.88 14.93 -3.87
CA LEU A 168 -18.70 15.74 -3.52
C LEU A 168 -19.03 16.88 -2.54
N GLU A 169 -20.17 17.54 -2.71
CA GLU A 169 -20.63 18.61 -1.81
C GLU A 169 -21.00 18.12 -0.39
N GLU A 170 -21.30 16.83 -0.21
CA GLU A 170 -21.44 16.19 1.10
C GLU A 170 -20.07 15.78 1.65
N TYR A 171 -19.17 15.24 0.81
CA TYR A 171 -17.79 14.93 1.18
C TYR A 171 -17.05 16.18 1.72
N TYR A 172 -17.18 17.34 1.06
CA TYR A 172 -16.61 18.61 1.52
C TYR A 172 -17.23 19.10 2.82
N ARG A 173 -18.55 18.88 3.01
CA ARG A 173 -19.24 19.22 4.26
C ARG A 173 -18.72 18.39 5.42
N LEU A 174 -18.70 17.05 5.31
CA LEU A 174 -18.30 16.15 6.40
C LEU A 174 -16.88 16.45 6.93
N HIS A 175 -15.94 16.78 6.04
CA HIS A 175 -14.60 17.20 6.44
C HIS A 175 -14.58 18.57 7.14
N ALA A 176 -15.30 19.57 6.60
CA ALA A 176 -15.38 20.89 7.20
C ALA A 176 -16.06 20.88 8.57
N ASP A 177 -17.15 20.12 8.69
CA ASP A 177 -17.95 19.98 9.91
C ASP A 177 -17.12 19.34 11.04
N TYR A 178 -16.36 18.27 10.77
CA TYR A 178 -15.46 17.67 11.76
C TYR A 178 -14.38 18.65 12.23
N LEU A 179 -13.66 19.28 11.29
CA LEU A 179 -12.58 20.22 11.62
C LEU A 179 -13.11 21.42 12.42
N CYS A 180 -14.26 21.95 12.04
CA CYS A 180 -14.89 23.05 12.76
C CYS A 180 -15.55 22.67 14.09
N GLN A 181 -15.92 21.41 14.30
CA GLN A 181 -16.35 20.90 15.61
C GLN A 181 -15.18 20.94 16.60
N GLU A 182 -13.97 20.54 16.18
CA GLU A 182 -12.78 20.52 17.04
C GLU A 182 -12.13 21.92 17.19
N TRP A 183 -12.30 22.83 16.23
CA TRP A 183 -11.82 24.22 16.34
C TRP A 183 -12.83 25.21 16.97
N GLY A 184 -14.12 24.87 17.05
CA GLY A 184 -15.16 25.75 17.60
C GLY A 184 -15.56 26.91 16.67
N CYS A 185 -15.73 26.65 15.36
CA CYS A 185 -16.08 27.66 14.35
C CYS A 185 -17.49 28.27 14.52
N THR A 186 -17.68 29.48 13.97
CA THR A 186 -19.02 29.99 13.58
C THR A 186 -19.51 29.37 12.26
N GLU A 187 -20.78 29.57 11.91
CA GLU A 187 -21.37 29.11 10.63
C GLU A 187 -20.65 29.71 9.41
N GLU A 188 -20.23 30.99 9.48
CA GLU A 188 -19.48 31.64 8.41
C GLU A 188 -18.06 31.08 8.27
N GLN A 189 -17.42 30.74 9.39
CA GLN A 189 -16.12 30.06 9.40
C GLN A 189 -16.24 28.64 8.83
N GLN A 190 -17.26 27.87 9.22
CA GLN A 190 -17.54 26.53 8.70
C GLN A 190 -17.78 26.55 7.18
N LYS A 191 -18.57 27.50 6.69
CA LYS A 191 -18.73 27.72 5.24
C LYS A 191 -17.40 28.04 4.55
N THR A 192 -16.57 28.87 5.18
CA THR A 192 -15.25 29.24 4.64
C THR A 192 -14.28 28.06 4.60
N VAL A 193 -14.27 27.21 5.64
CA VAL A 193 -13.50 25.96 5.69
C VAL A 193 -13.94 25.00 4.58
N ARG A 194 -15.24 24.85 4.32
CA ARG A 194 -15.77 24.01 3.23
C ARG A 194 -15.22 24.41 1.86
N GLU A 195 -15.23 25.70 1.52
CA GLU A 195 -14.67 26.17 0.24
C GLU A 195 -13.15 25.91 0.14
N VAL A 196 -12.43 26.00 1.27
CA VAL A 196 -10.98 25.70 1.32
C VAL A 196 -10.69 24.19 1.24
N VAL A 197 -11.48 23.35 1.89
CA VAL A 197 -11.41 21.87 1.76
C VAL A 197 -11.66 21.46 0.30
N LYS A 198 -12.74 21.99 -0.29
CA LYS A 198 -13.09 21.80 -1.71
C LYS A 198 -11.93 22.18 -2.62
N LYS A 199 -11.43 23.41 -2.51
CA LYS A 199 -10.31 23.91 -3.31
C LYS A 199 -9.07 23.02 -3.16
N ARG A 200 -8.70 22.65 -1.93
CA ARG A 200 -7.53 21.78 -1.66
C ARG A 200 -7.71 20.36 -2.22
N PHE A 201 -8.94 19.83 -2.23
CA PHE A 201 -9.25 18.54 -2.83
C PHE A 201 -9.20 18.55 -4.35
N GLU A 202 -9.70 19.62 -4.97
CA GLU A 202 -9.77 19.79 -6.43
C GLU A 202 -8.41 20.18 -7.05
N GLU A 203 -7.61 21.02 -6.38
CA GLU A 203 -6.31 21.50 -6.90
C GLU A 203 -5.10 20.64 -6.49
N GLY A 204 -5.14 19.96 -5.35
CA GLY A 204 -3.95 19.36 -4.72
C GLY A 204 -4.10 17.90 -4.34
N ASP A 205 -5.21 17.49 -3.71
CA ASP A 205 -5.34 16.16 -3.12
C ASP A 205 -5.64 15.06 -4.15
N ARG A 206 -4.66 14.73 -4.98
CA ARG A 206 -4.79 13.72 -6.04
C ARG A 206 -5.18 12.34 -5.51
N VAL A 207 -4.58 11.91 -4.39
CA VAL A 207 -4.68 10.55 -3.82
C VAL A 207 -5.60 10.43 -2.59
N ASN A 208 -6.30 11.50 -2.22
CA ASN A 208 -7.27 11.58 -1.13
C ASN A 208 -6.64 11.43 0.29
N SER A 209 -5.54 12.15 0.51
CA SER A 209 -4.69 12.16 1.71
C SER A 209 -4.86 13.37 2.66
N SER A 210 -5.87 14.26 2.49
CA SER A 210 -6.02 15.51 3.31
C SER A 210 -5.84 15.34 4.84
N TYR A 211 -6.17 14.21 5.48
CA TYR A 211 -7.53 13.69 5.72
C TYR A 211 -7.49 12.26 6.24
N ARG A 212 -6.50 11.46 5.84
CA ARG A 212 -6.41 10.02 6.16
C ARG A 212 -6.60 9.74 7.67
N PRO A 213 -5.91 10.42 8.61
CA PRO A 213 -6.10 10.21 10.06
C PRO A 213 -7.47 10.60 10.63
N PHE A 214 -8.28 11.36 9.90
CA PHE A 214 -9.59 11.85 10.34
C PHE A 214 -10.76 11.05 9.76
N ARG A 215 -10.50 10.07 8.86
CA ARG A 215 -11.54 9.35 8.11
C ARG A 215 -12.62 8.72 9.00
N ALA A 216 -12.26 8.17 10.17
CA ALA A 216 -13.26 7.62 11.08
C ALA A 216 -14.23 8.68 11.62
N GLU A 217 -13.73 9.83 12.08
CA GLU A 217 -14.60 10.90 12.59
C GLU A 217 -15.44 11.58 11.49
N VAL A 218 -14.88 11.71 10.28
CA VAL A 218 -15.55 12.27 9.10
C VAL A 218 -16.66 11.33 8.59
N PHE A 219 -16.43 10.02 8.60
CA PHE A 219 -17.34 9.02 8.04
C PHE A 219 -18.08 8.16 9.09
N LYS A 220 -18.03 8.51 10.37
CA LYS A 220 -18.64 7.77 11.50
C LYS A 220 -20.10 7.39 11.30
N GLN A 221 -20.89 8.23 10.61
CA GLN A 221 -22.29 7.97 10.28
C GLN A 221 -22.51 6.75 9.36
N TYR A 222 -21.45 6.22 8.74
CA TYR A 222 -21.46 5.04 7.88
C TYR A 222 -20.73 3.82 8.48
N MET A 223 -20.10 3.96 9.65
CA MET A 223 -19.36 2.89 10.34
C MET A 223 -20.30 2.02 11.19
N SER A 224 -19.88 0.79 11.47
CA SER A 224 -20.58 -0.10 12.43
C SER A 224 -20.28 0.32 13.88
N GLY A 225 -21.22 0.08 14.80
CA GLY A 225 -21.13 0.57 16.19
C GLY A 225 -20.24 -0.25 17.13
N ASP A 226 -19.77 -1.41 16.68
CA ASP A 226 -18.94 -2.40 17.37
C ASP A 226 -17.45 -2.34 16.95
N VAL A 227 -17.09 -1.37 16.11
CA VAL A 227 -15.77 -1.18 15.52
C VAL A 227 -14.78 -0.70 16.58
N GLY A 228 -13.91 -1.60 17.05
CA GLY A 228 -12.86 -1.28 18.01
C GLY A 228 -11.58 -0.69 17.37
N LEU A 229 -11.34 -1.03 16.10
CA LEU A 229 -10.20 -0.57 15.30
C LEU A 229 -10.70 -0.06 13.94
N TRP A 230 -10.04 0.94 13.36
CA TRP A 230 -10.29 1.34 11.97
C TRP A 230 -8.98 1.53 11.23
N GLY A 231 -8.97 1.61 9.91
CA GLY A 231 -7.75 1.90 9.16
C GLY A 231 -8.01 2.47 7.78
N TRP A 232 -6.94 2.66 7.02
CA TRP A 232 -7.00 2.78 5.57
C TRP A 232 -6.25 1.62 4.93
N CYS A 233 -6.70 1.21 3.74
CA CYS A 233 -5.93 0.41 2.80
C CYS A 233 -6.10 1.00 1.38
N ASP A 234 -5.17 0.70 0.48
CA ASP A 234 -5.32 0.98 -0.95
C ASP A 234 -5.96 -0.23 -1.65
N LEU A 235 -6.68 0.01 -2.76
CA LEU A 235 -7.54 -1.00 -3.40
C LEU A 235 -6.80 -2.02 -4.27
N ASP A 236 -5.59 -1.72 -4.72
CA ASP A 236 -4.72 -2.66 -5.44
C ASP A 236 -3.90 -3.52 -4.46
N GLN A 237 -4.58 -4.04 -3.44
CA GLN A 237 -4.03 -4.97 -2.47
C GLN A 237 -4.73 -6.32 -2.54
N MET A 238 -4.08 -7.31 -1.95
CA MET A 238 -4.71 -8.56 -1.60
C MET A 238 -4.32 -8.92 -0.16
N PHE A 239 -5.32 -9.03 0.72
CA PHE A 239 -5.10 -9.38 2.12
C PHE A 239 -4.65 -10.83 2.26
N GLY A 240 -3.76 -11.08 3.24
CA GLY A 240 -3.47 -12.41 3.75
C GLY A 240 -4.52 -12.86 4.76
N ASN A 241 -4.16 -13.82 5.63
CA ASN A 241 -5.02 -14.21 6.75
C ASN A 241 -4.71 -13.29 7.96
N LEU A 242 -5.58 -12.30 8.24
CA LEU A 242 -5.35 -11.37 9.34
C LEU A 242 -5.41 -12.06 10.71
N ASP A 243 -6.22 -13.11 10.88
CA ASP A 243 -6.30 -13.87 12.14
C ASP A 243 -4.95 -14.50 12.55
N ARG A 244 -4.06 -14.78 11.58
CA ARG A 244 -2.68 -15.23 11.83
C ARG A 244 -1.63 -14.11 11.85
N THR A 245 -1.80 -13.08 11.01
CA THR A 245 -0.70 -12.13 10.67
C THR A 245 -0.83 -10.73 11.26
N PHE A 246 -1.99 -10.34 11.80
CA PHE A 246 -2.13 -9.08 12.53
C PHE A 246 -1.80 -9.30 14.03
N PRO A 247 -1.12 -8.34 14.71
CA PRO A 247 -0.72 -8.47 16.12
C PRO A 247 -1.89 -8.31 17.10
N TRP A 248 -2.87 -9.21 17.00
CA TRP A 248 -4.13 -9.22 17.74
C TRP A 248 -4.00 -9.36 19.26
N ASP A 249 -2.85 -9.79 19.77
CA ASP A 249 -2.54 -9.85 21.21
C ASP A 249 -2.12 -8.49 21.77
N LEU A 250 -1.67 -7.57 20.91
CA LEU A 250 -1.15 -6.25 21.27
C LEU A 250 -2.16 -5.10 21.08
N VAL A 251 -3.41 -5.40 20.68
CA VAL A 251 -4.45 -4.38 20.35
C VAL A 251 -4.90 -3.50 21.51
N ASN A 252 -4.58 -3.88 22.74
CA ASN A 252 -4.81 -3.04 23.93
C ASN A 252 -3.61 -2.14 24.25
N ASP A 253 -2.42 -2.48 23.75
CA ASP A 253 -1.13 -1.89 24.12
C ASP A 253 -0.70 -0.76 23.18
N TYR A 254 -1.27 -0.68 21.97
CA TYR A 254 -0.97 0.36 20.98
C TYR A 254 -2.24 1.04 20.44
N ASP A 255 -2.10 2.29 20.01
CA ASP A 255 -3.18 3.12 19.47
C ASP A 255 -3.08 3.28 17.95
N VAL A 256 -1.90 3.01 17.36
CA VAL A 256 -1.65 2.96 15.91
C VAL A 256 -0.80 1.74 15.54
N PHE A 257 -1.16 1.06 14.45
CA PHE A 257 -0.52 -0.11 13.88
C PHE A 257 -0.04 0.21 12.46
N ILE A 258 1.27 0.34 12.30
CA ILE A 258 1.95 0.77 11.07
C ILE A 258 2.43 -0.48 10.33
N ALA A 259 1.85 -0.77 9.18
CA ALA A 259 2.07 -2.02 8.46
C ALA A 259 3.17 -1.85 7.38
N GLY A 260 4.43 -2.04 7.78
CA GLY A 260 5.62 -1.74 6.96
C GLY A 260 6.20 -2.95 6.22
N ALA A 261 7.04 -2.69 5.20
CA ALA A 261 7.75 -3.75 4.47
C ALA A 261 8.95 -4.31 5.27
N PRO A 262 9.23 -5.62 5.23
CA PRO A 262 10.34 -6.26 5.93
C PRO A 262 11.71 -5.78 5.43
N THR A 263 12.64 -5.53 6.36
CA THR A 263 13.93 -4.92 6.01
C THR A 263 15.05 -5.24 7.02
N GLY A 264 16.18 -5.71 6.48
CA GLY A 264 17.44 -5.88 7.19
C GLY A 264 18.37 -4.66 7.10
N ASN A 265 17.86 -3.50 6.69
CA ASN A 265 18.65 -2.26 6.71
C ASN A 265 18.75 -1.74 8.17
N PRO A 266 19.95 -1.46 8.69
CA PRO A 266 20.06 -0.84 10.00
C PRO A 266 19.56 0.60 10.03
N LYS A 267 19.75 1.36 8.95
CA LYS A 267 19.23 2.73 8.83
C LYS A 267 17.77 2.64 8.42
N MET A 268 16.87 3.11 9.28
CA MET A 268 15.42 2.96 9.12
C MET A 268 14.74 4.32 8.96
N GLN A 269 13.78 4.39 8.03
CA GLN A 269 12.78 5.45 7.96
C GLN A 269 11.51 4.95 8.64
N LEU A 270 10.89 5.79 9.46
CA LEU A 270 9.62 5.53 10.12
C LEU A 270 8.55 6.44 9.54
N PHE A 271 7.48 5.84 9.03
CA PHE A 271 6.29 6.53 8.52
C PHE A 271 5.08 5.59 8.55
N MET A 272 3.88 6.16 8.64
CA MET A 272 2.60 5.52 8.31
C MET A 272 2.49 5.45 6.78
N PRO A 273 2.54 4.27 6.14
CA PRO A 273 2.44 4.22 4.69
C PRO A 273 1.00 4.49 4.23
N GLY A 274 0.86 5.20 3.11
CA GLY A 274 -0.43 5.47 2.48
C GLY A 274 -1.17 4.19 2.11
N HIS A 275 -0.42 3.13 1.82
CA HIS A 275 -1.00 1.85 1.45
C HIS A 275 -1.67 1.11 2.61
N MET A 276 -1.21 1.18 3.87
CA MET A 276 -1.99 0.65 5.02
C MET A 276 -1.54 1.18 6.39
N THR A 277 -2.48 1.63 7.20
CA THR A 277 -2.28 1.86 8.66
C THR A 277 -3.61 1.66 9.39
N VAL A 278 -3.56 1.06 10.58
CA VAL A 278 -4.72 0.78 11.45
C VAL A 278 -4.60 1.55 12.78
N PHE A 279 -5.71 1.89 13.40
CA PHE A 279 -5.86 2.81 14.52
C PHE A 279 -6.86 2.26 15.53
N ARG A 280 -6.69 2.60 16.81
CA ARG A 280 -7.77 2.49 17.80
C ARG A 280 -8.91 3.43 17.42
N ASN A 281 -10.14 2.94 17.44
CA ASN A 281 -11.33 3.75 17.17
C ASN A 281 -11.68 4.60 18.40
N SER A 282 -11.01 5.76 18.54
CA SER A 282 -11.24 6.74 19.60
C SER A 282 -11.02 8.16 19.04
N PRO A 283 -11.92 9.13 19.31
CA PRO A 283 -11.74 10.52 18.85
C PRO A 283 -10.40 11.14 19.28
N GLU A 284 -9.88 10.71 20.43
CA GLU A 284 -8.60 11.15 21.00
C GLU A 284 -7.41 10.82 20.10
N VAL A 285 -7.46 9.71 19.36
CA VAL A 285 -6.44 9.34 18.37
C VAL A 285 -6.46 10.31 17.19
N ALA A 286 -7.65 10.69 16.72
CA ALA A 286 -7.79 11.69 15.65
C ALA A 286 -7.32 13.08 16.11
N ARG A 287 -7.64 13.50 17.34
CA ARG A 287 -7.18 14.78 17.92
C ARG A 287 -5.67 14.92 18.03
N GLU A 288 -4.95 13.83 18.31
CA GLU A 288 -3.49 13.87 18.39
C GLU A 288 -2.83 14.29 17.05
N PHE A 289 -3.48 14.06 15.90
CA PHE A 289 -3.03 14.57 14.60
C PHE A 289 -3.30 16.07 14.39
N LEU A 290 -4.20 16.68 15.16
CA LEU A 290 -4.39 18.15 15.19
C LEU A 290 -3.23 18.88 15.90
N LYS A 291 -2.22 18.16 16.42
CA LYS A 291 -0.93 18.75 16.84
C LYS A 291 -0.04 19.17 15.68
N LEU A 292 -0.29 18.68 14.45
CA LEU A 292 0.36 19.17 13.23
C LEU A 292 -0.01 20.64 13.01
N GLU A 293 0.98 21.50 12.79
CA GLU A 293 0.77 22.95 12.90
C GLU A 293 -0.28 23.46 11.92
N GLU A 294 -0.19 23.05 10.66
CA GLU A 294 -1.04 23.47 9.54
C GLU A 294 -2.54 23.11 9.69
N VAL A 295 -2.91 22.26 10.67
CA VAL A 295 -4.30 21.87 11.00
C VAL A 295 -4.68 22.16 12.47
N SER A 296 -3.79 22.77 13.24
CA SER A 296 -3.96 22.95 14.70
C SER A 296 -4.96 24.04 15.12
N SER A 297 -5.43 24.89 14.20
CA SER A 297 -6.56 25.80 14.40
C SER A 297 -7.16 26.28 13.07
N TYR A 298 -8.38 26.84 13.12
CA TYR A 298 -8.99 27.54 11.98
C TYR A 298 -8.03 28.57 11.35
N ASP A 299 -7.46 29.47 12.16
CA ASP A 299 -6.58 30.54 11.63
C ASP A 299 -5.36 29.97 10.91
N LYS A 300 -4.73 28.91 11.44
CA LYS A 300 -3.59 28.25 10.82
C LYS A 300 -3.98 27.51 9.54
N PHE A 301 -5.06 26.74 9.58
CA PHE A 301 -5.62 26.07 8.40
C PHE A 301 -5.96 27.06 7.28
N MET A 302 -6.39 28.28 7.61
CA MET A 302 -6.74 29.32 6.65
C MET A 302 -5.54 30.14 6.14
N THR A 303 -4.46 30.28 6.90
CA THR A 303 -3.35 31.20 6.59
C THR A 303 -2.02 30.54 6.23
N MET A 304 -1.78 29.29 6.62
CA MET A 304 -0.53 28.58 6.32
C MET A 304 -0.52 28.00 4.90
N GLU A 305 0.68 27.80 4.36
CA GLU A 305 0.87 27.01 3.15
C GLU A 305 0.33 25.59 3.38
N TRP A 306 -0.48 25.08 2.44
CA TRP A 306 -1.11 23.78 2.64
C TRP A 306 -0.10 22.64 2.51
N ILE A 307 -0.27 21.62 3.36
CA ILE A 307 0.61 20.45 3.41
C ILE A 307 0.65 19.66 2.10
N ILE A 308 -0.51 19.47 1.44
CA ILE A 308 -0.53 18.87 0.11
C ILE A 308 -0.04 19.91 -0.90
N ARG A 309 1.22 19.78 -1.29
CA ARG A 309 1.84 20.51 -2.39
C ARG A 309 1.54 19.75 -3.70
N PRO A 310 1.34 20.42 -4.86
CA PRO A 310 1.11 19.75 -6.15
C PRO A 310 2.24 18.83 -6.68
N ALA A 311 3.28 18.60 -5.90
CA ALA A 311 4.39 17.69 -6.17
C ALA A 311 4.72 16.78 -4.97
N SER A 312 3.81 16.65 -3.99
CA SER A 312 3.99 15.88 -2.74
C SER A 312 2.76 15.02 -2.46
N ASP A 313 2.59 13.95 -3.25
CA ASP A 313 1.59 12.91 -2.99
C ASP A 313 1.99 12.08 -1.74
N GLY A 314 1.53 12.45 -0.54
CA GLY A 314 1.75 11.62 0.66
C GLY A 314 1.81 12.32 2.02
N CYS A 315 0.85 13.19 2.37
CA CYS A 315 0.86 13.86 3.68
C CYS A 315 0.68 12.92 4.89
N GLU A 316 0.15 11.73 4.67
CA GLU A 316 0.15 10.65 5.66
C GLU A 316 1.57 10.11 5.93
N GLU A 317 2.41 10.04 4.89
CA GLU A 317 3.77 9.45 4.94
C GLU A 317 4.82 10.45 5.41
N GLY A 318 4.60 11.75 5.17
CA GLY A 318 5.42 12.84 5.71
C GLY A 318 4.80 13.48 6.95
N GLU A 319 3.91 14.46 6.74
CA GLU A 319 3.36 15.37 7.75
C GLU A 319 2.72 14.66 8.95
N TYR A 320 1.75 13.79 8.73
CA TYR A 320 1.06 13.08 9.82
C TYR A 320 1.92 11.97 10.42
N SER A 321 2.89 11.44 9.68
CA SER A 321 3.91 10.52 10.24
C SER A 321 4.80 11.24 11.25
N HIS A 322 5.27 12.44 10.93
CA HIS A 322 5.98 13.29 11.88
C HIS A 322 5.08 13.65 13.08
N ALA A 323 3.80 13.96 12.85
CA ALA A 323 2.85 14.24 13.93
C ALA A 323 2.71 13.04 14.88
N LEU A 324 2.51 11.82 14.38
CA LEU A 324 2.43 10.60 15.20
C LEU A 324 3.74 10.34 15.96
N LEU A 325 4.86 10.30 15.26
CA LEU A 325 6.11 9.77 15.80
C LEU A 325 6.81 10.78 16.74
N VAL A 326 6.70 12.08 16.45
CA VAL A 326 7.44 13.16 17.13
C VAL A 326 6.54 14.02 18.04
N LEU A 327 5.36 14.42 17.57
CA LEU A 327 4.51 15.40 18.28
C LEU A 327 3.45 14.74 19.19
N SER A 328 2.99 13.54 18.85
CA SER A 328 1.94 12.84 19.58
C SER A 328 2.47 12.12 20.82
N THR A 329 1.60 11.92 21.79
CA THR A 329 1.82 11.05 22.95
C THR A 329 1.28 9.63 22.72
N LEU A 330 0.75 9.33 21.52
CA LEU A 330 0.16 8.03 21.19
C LEU A 330 1.18 6.89 21.31
N ARG A 331 0.64 5.70 21.62
CA ARG A 331 1.36 4.43 21.55
C ARG A 331 1.24 3.91 20.13
N TRP A 332 2.33 3.45 19.53
CA TRP A 332 2.31 2.96 18.15
C TRP A 332 3.24 1.76 17.96
N LEU A 333 2.87 0.86 17.03
CA LEU A 333 3.63 -0.33 16.66
C LEU A 333 3.76 -0.43 15.15
N ARG A 334 4.98 -0.27 14.64
CA ARG A 334 5.38 -0.66 13.29
C ARG A 334 5.81 -2.11 13.28
N PHE A 335 5.31 -2.90 12.34
CA PHE A 335 5.64 -4.31 12.18
C PHE A 335 5.82 -4.68 10.69
N ASP A 336 6.51 -5.80 10.44
CA ASP A 336 6.66 -6.36 9.10
C ASP A 336 5.34 -6.98 8.63
N ALA A 337 4.77 -6.45 7.55
CA ALA A 337 3.40 -6.75 7.13
C ALA A 337 3.24 -6.94 5.61
N VAL A 338 4.17 -6.46 4.78
CA VAL A 338 4.01 -6.40 3.32
C VAL A 338 4.83 -7.46 2.60
N VAL A 339 4.25 -8.02 1.53
CA VAL A 339 4.98 -8.84 0.54
C VAL A 339 6.02 -8.00 -0.22
N ASP A 340 7.30 -8.22 0.08
CA ASP A 340 8.42 -7.47 -0.48
C ASP A 340 9.07 -8.17 -1.69
N SER A 341 9.17 -9.52 -1.67
CA SER A 341 9.97 -10.31 -2.62
C SER A 341 9.52 -10.20 -4.09
N THR A 342 10.49 -10.28 -5.02
CA THR A 342 10.29 -10.36 -6.48
C THR A 342 9.35 -11.49 -6.88
N HIS A 343 9.50 -12.66 -6.26
CA HIS A 343 8.60 -13.80 -6.47
C HIS A 343 7.72 -13.95 -5.23
N HIS A 344 6.41 -13.95 -5.44
CA HIS A 344 5.45 -14.01 -4.34
C HIS A 344 4.14 -14.65 -4.76
N ILE A 345 3.34 -14.99 -3.75
CA ILE A 345 2.12 -15.78 -3.87
C ILE A 345 0.98 -15.07 -3.14
N SER A 346 -0.25 -15.20 -3.63
CA SER A 346 -1.46 -14.72 -2.99
C SER A 346 -2.61 -15.72 -3.17
N THR A 347 -3.31 -16.01 -2.07
CA THR A 347 -4.40 -16.99 -1.97
C THR A 347 -5.49 -16.43 -1.05
N LEU A 348 -6.70 -16.98 -1.09
CA LEU A 348 -7.78 -16.55 -0.19
C LEU A 348 -7.54 -16.91 1.30
N ASP A 349 -6.49 -17.66 1.65
CA ASP A 349 -6.09 -17.91 3.05
C ASP A 349 -4.68 -17.35 3.36
N GLY A 350 -4.13 -16.43 2.57
CA GLY A 350 -2.79 -15.91 2.86
C GLY A 350 -2.03 -15.39 1.65
N VAL A 351 -1.10 -14.48 1.92
CA VAL A 351 -0.13 -13.98 0.93
C VAL A 351 1.29 -14.20 1.47
N PHE A 352 2.22 -14.50 0.57
CA PHE A 352 3.52 -15.03 0.93
C PHE A 352 4.63 -14.47 0.04
N SER A 353 5.68 -13.93 0.65
CA SER A 353 6.95 -13.67 -0.04
C SER A 353 7.70 -14.99 -0.21
N ILE A 354 8.22 -15.29 -1.41
CA ILE A 354 9.22 -16.35 -1.56
C ILE A 354 10.57 -15.74 -1.20
N GLU A 355 11.01 -15.94 0.03
CA GLU A 355 12.33 -15.56 0.51
C GLU A 355 13.38 -16.53 -0.02
N ASN A 356 14.64 -16.09 -0.12
CA ASN A 356 15.75 -16.85 -0.73
C ASN A 356 15.48 -17.39 -2.16
N TRP A 357 14.49 -16.85 -2.89
CA TRP A 357 14.04 -17.36 -4.20
C TRP A 357 15.16 -17.68 -5.19
N ALA A 358 16.24 -16.88 -5.22
CA ALA A 358 17.36 -17.05 -6.15
C ALA A 358 18.12 -18.39 -5.97
N TRP A 359 17.93 -19.09 -4.86
CA TRP A 359 18.45 -20.45 -4.62
C TRP A 359 17.60 -21.55 -5.26
N ILE A 360 16.37 -21.29 -5.70
CA ILE A 360 15.48 -22.30 -6.30
C ILE A 360 16.11 -22.97 -7.51
N LYS A 361 16.94 -22.24 -8.27
CA LYS A 361 17.67 -22.75 -9.45
C LYS A 361 18.61 -23.92 -9.13
N HIS A 362 19.16 -23.95 -7.91
CA HIS A 362 20.02 -25.02 -7.42
C HIS A 362 19.23 -26.28 -7.01
N SER A 363 17.89 -26.22 -7.01
CA SER A 363 17.04 -27.41 -6.90
C SER A 363 17.17 -28.27 -8.15
N MET A 364 17.64 -29.50 -8.00
CA MET A 364 17.75 -30.42 -9.13
C MET A 364 16.40 -31.08 -9.45
N VAL A 365 15.98 -31.03 -10.72
CA VAL A 365 14.82 -31.76 -11.24
C VAL A 365 15.33 -32.85 -12.18
N GLU A 366 14.98 -34.11 -11.90
CA GLU A 366 15.49 -35.29 -12.65
C GLU A 366 17.03 -35.38 -12.73
N GLY A 367 17.74 -34.75 -11.78
CA GLY A 367 19.21 -34.66 -11.76
C GLY A 367 19.80 -33.53 -12.59
N ILE A 368 18.97 -32.61 -13.09
CA ILE A 368 19.37 -31.43 -13.88
C ILE A 368 19.16 -30.17 -13.03
N GLU A 369 20.17 -29.31 -12.93
CA GLU A 369 20.07 -27.97 -12.32
C GLU A 369 19.21 -27.04 -13.18
N LEU A 370 18.40 -26.19 -12.57
CA LEU A 370 17.45 -25.34 -13.30
C LEU A 370 18.15 -24.06 -13.82
N PRO A 371 17.89 -23.64 -15.08
CA PRO A 371 18.70 -22.62 -15.76
C PRO A 371 18.53 -21.20 -15.18
N ALA A 372 17.32 -20.88 -14.71
CA ALA A 372 16.96 -19.62 -14.07
C ALA A 372 15.95 -19.87 -12.95
N ALA A 373 15.81 -18.92 -12.02
CA ALA A 373 14.83 -19.02 -10.93
C ALA A 373 13.39 -18.86 -11.44
N ASP A 374 13.19 -17.93 -12.35
CA ASP A 374 11.92 -17.58 -12.97
C ASP A 374 11.35 -18.80 -13.73
N GLU A 375 12.21 -19.48 -14.49
CA GLU A 375 11.91 -20.76 -15.15
C GLU A 375 11.64 -21.91 -14.16
N ALA A 376 12.20 -21.87 -12.94
CA ALA A 376 11.96 -22.91 -11.94
C ALA A 376 10.50 -22.88 -11.45
N PHE A 377 9.92 -21.70 -11.24
CA PHE A 377 8.51 -21.58 -10.84
C PHE A 377 7.52 -21.94 -11.97
N LEU A 378 8.00 -22.05 -13.23
CA LEU A 378 7.25 -22.65 -14.34
C LEU A 378 7.23 -24.20 -14.31
N ARG A 379 7.99 -24.86 -13.44
CA ARG A 379 7.98 -26.33 -13.30
C ARG A 379 6.77 -26.81 -12.48
N PRO A 380 5.96 -27.76 -12.98
CA PRO A 380 4.81 -28.27 -12.24
C PRO A 380 5.20 -29.00 -10.95
N GLU A 381 6.44 -29.45 -10.80
CA GLU A 381 6.99 -30.04 -9.57
C GLU A 381 7.05 -29.00 -8.44
N ILE A 382 7.65 -27.84 -8.74
CA ILE A 382 7.79 -26.70 -7.82
C ILE A 382 6.41 -26.14 -7.44
N ARG A 383 5.51 -25.97 -8.41
CA ARG A 383 4.13 -25.53 -8.13
C ARG A 383 3.36 -26.52 -7.26
N ARG A 384 3.49 -27.82 -7.51
CA ARG A 384 2.87 -28.88 -6.69
C ARG A 384 3.41 -28.88 -5.26
N GLN A 385 4.71 -28.64 -5.08
CA GLN A 385 5.34 -28.52 -3.78
C GLN A 385 4.86 -27.28 -3.02
N ILE A 386 4.83 -26.11 -3.66
CA ILE A 386 4.29 -24.87 -3.09
C ILE A 386 2.83 -25.07 -2.66
N ASN A 387 1.98 -25.61 -3.53
CA ASN A 387 0.58 -25.89 -3.20
C ASN A 387 0.42 -26.92 -2.06
N ALA A 388 1.35 -27.87 -1.91
CA ALA A 388 1.37 -28.80 -0.78
C ALA A 388 1.77 -28.11 0.53
N ALA A 389 2.76 -27.21 0.51
CA ALA A 389 3.15 -26.39 1.66
C ALA A 389 2.00 -25.47 2.09
N LEU A 390 1.35 -24.76 1.16
CA LEU A 390 0.20 -23.90 1.41
C LEU A 390 -0.99 -24.66 2.01
N ARG A 391 -1.32 -25.85 1.49
CA ARG A 391 -2.37 -26.72 2.07
C ARG A 391 -2.03 -27.22 3.47
N LYS A 392 -0.77 -27.55 3.73
CA LYS A 392 -0.30 -27.94 5.07
C LYS A 392 -0.46 -26.74 6.02
N HIS A 393 0.03 -25.56 5.62
CA HIS A 393 -0.05 -24.33 6.40
C HIS A 393 -1.50 -23.98 6.77
N ARG A 394 -2.42 -23.89 5.80
CA ARG A 394 -3.86 -23.63 6.04
C ARG A 394 -4.53 -24.59 7.04
N LYS A 395 -4.02 -25.83 7.16
CA LYS A 395 -4.55 -26.86 8.05
C LYS A 395 -3.89 -26.85 9.43
N ASP A 396 -2.58 -26.64 9.48
CA ASP A 396 -1.75 -26.88 10.68
C ASP A 396 -1.32 -25.58 11.37
N ALA A 397 -1.42 -24.42 10.70
CA ALA A 397 -1.00 -23.13 11.24
C ALA A 397 -1.94 -22.64 12.35
N VAL A 398 -1.34 -22.27 13.47
CA VAL A 398 -1.99 -21.59 14.59
C VAL A 398 -1.59 -20.12 14.60
N ARG A 399 -2.41 -19.26 15.22
CA ARG A 399 -1.99 -17.90 15.56
C ARG A 399 -0.96 -17.97 16.69
N GLU A 400 0.23 -17.44 16.43
CA GLU A 400 1.30 -17.34 17.42
C GLU A 400 1.19 -16.03 18.23
N PRO A 401 1.81 -15.92 19.42
CA PRO A 401 2.00 -14.64 20.10
C PRO A 401 2.91 -13.72 19.26
N SER A 402 2.62 -12.41 19.24
CA SER A 402 3.43 -11.45 18.51
C SER A 402 4.86 -11.34 19.05
N PHE A 403 5.03 -11.54 20.37
CA PHE A 403 6.32 -11.50 21.06
C PHE A 403 6.63 -12.82 21.79
N SER A 404 7.88 -13.27 21.70
CA SER A 404 8.38 -14.51 22.32
C SER A 404 9.48 -14.23 23.36
N PRO A 405 9.76 -15.17 24.28
CA PRO A 405 10.92 -15.07 25.19
C PRO A 405 12.29 -15.07 24.48
N ALA A 406 12.35 -15.37 23.18
CA ALA A 406 13.58 -15.36 22.38
C ALA A 406 13.81 -14.05 21.62
N GLY A 407 12.80 -13.17 21.55
CA GLY A 407 12.90 -11.90 20.84
C GLY A 407 13.83 -10.90 21.53
N GLN A 408 14.69 -10.27 20.74
CA GLN A 408 15.71 -9.33 21.20
C GLN A 408 15.20 -7.89 21.06
N GLU A 409 15.31 -7.08 22.11
CA GLU A 409 14.75 -5.72 22.17
C GLU A 409 15.79 -4.71 22.65
N SER A 410 15.75 -3.50 22.07
CA SER A 410 16.58 -2.36 22.48
C SER A 410 15.76 -1.07 22.42
N GLU A 411 16.08 -0.11 23.29
CA GLU A 411 15.70 1.29 23.09
C GLU A 411 16.42 1.85 21.85
N ILE A 412 15.76 2.78 21.13
CA ILE A 412 16.29 3.42 19.93
C ILE A 412 16.14 4.94 19.98
N ALA A 413 17.17 5.65 19.51
CA ALA A 413 17.13 7.10 19.31
C ALA A 413 16.44 7.43 17.98
N VAL A 414 15.17 7.85 18.05
CA VAL A 414 14.45 8.47 16.93
C VAL A 414 15.04 9.86 16.64
N ARG A 415 15.35 10.14 15.37
CA ARG A 415 16.08 11.32 14.90
C ARG A 415 15.39 11.96 13.69
N THR A 416 15.50 13.28 13.59
CA THR A 416 14.90 14.12 12.52
C THR A 416 15.89 15.19 12.00
N ASP A 417 17.19 14.97 12.20
CA ASP A 417 18.26 15.90 11.86
C ASP A 417 18.88 15.61 10.48
N ASP A 418 19.49 16.62 9.86
CA ASP A 418 20.03 16.49 8.51
C ASP A 418 21.18 15.48 8.36
N GLU A 419 21.89 15.10 9.44
CA GLU A 419 22.95 14.07 9.38
C GLU A 419 22.34 12.69 9.15
N ILE A 420 21.28 12.32 9.91
CA ILE A 420 20.61 11.03 9.63
C ILE A 420 19.77 11.09 8.35
N ILE A 421 19.27 12.25 7.93
CA ILE A 421 18.51 12.36 6.67
C ILE A 421 19.44 12.40 5.43
N ASP A 422 20.75 12.61 5.58
CA ASP A 422 21.66 12.57 4.44
C ASP A 422 21.79 11.18 3.78
N GLY A 423 22.00 11.21 2.46
CA GLY A 423 22.03 10.03 1.60
C GLY A 423 20.67 9.35 1.35
N TRP A 424 19.56 9.82 1.94
CA TRP A 424 18.23 9.23 1.72
C TRP A 424 17.44 9.93 0.62
N PHE A 425 16.76 9.13 -0.20
CA PHE A 425 15.70 9.60 -1.07
C PHE A 425 14.42 9.79 -0.26
N LEU A 426 13.80 10.97 -0.38
CA LEU A 426 12.52 11.29 0.21
C LEU A 426 11.61 11.90 -0.86
N TRP A 427 10.35 11.49 -0.86
CA TRP A 427 9.30 12.01 -1.74
C TRP A 427 8.46 13.12 -1.08
N PHE A 428 8.71 13.40 0.20
CA PHE A 428 8.08 14.46 1.00
C PHE A 428 9.15 15.38 1.64
N PRO A 429 8.80 16.54 2.20
CA PRO A 429 9.77 17.52 2.70
C PRO A 429 10.65 17.01 3.85
N ARG A 430 11.99 17.22 3.77
CA ARG A 430 12.99 16.77 4.77
C ARG A 430 12.61 17.08 6.22
N ARG A 431 11.94 18.21 6.50
CA ARG A 431 11.52 18.62 7.85
C ARG A 431 10.62 17.60 8.58
N TYR A 432 9.97 16.71 7.84
CA TYR A 432 9.08 15.68 8.38
C TYR A 432 9.72 14.29 8.43
N ALA A 433 10.95 14.12 7.95
CA ALA A 433 11.61 12.82 7.93
C ALA A 433 11.95 12.35 9.34
N VAL A 434 11.47 11.15 9.69
CA VAL A 434 11.75 10.48 10.96
C VAL A 434 12.54 9.22 10.66
N LEU A 435 13.73 9.11 11.25
CA LEU A 435 14.63 7.97 11.06
C LEU A 435 15.17 7.45 12.39
N TYR A 436 15.75 6.26 12.38
CA TYR A 436 16.63 5.77 13.44
C TYR A 436 17.74 4.88 12.88
N MET A 437 18.71 4.52 13.73
CA MET A 437 19.73 3.53 13.43
C MET A 437 19.57 2.32 14.35
N SER A 438 19.57 1.13 13.76
CA SER A 438 19.50 -0.15 14.47
C SER A 438 20.85 -0.55 15.02
N GLU A 439 20.88 -0.89 16.31
CA GLU A 439 22.05 -1.53 16.93
C GLU A 439 21.89 -3.06 16.94
N VAL A 440 20.65 -3.57 17.03
CA VAL A 440 20.36 -5.01 17.07
C VAL A 440 20.44 -5.66 15.68
N GLY A 441 19.81 -5.07 14.65
CA GLY A 441 19.71 -5.66 13.31
C GLY A 441 21.04 -6.14 12.70
N PRO A 442 22.13 -5.32 12.73
CA PRO A 442 23.46 -5.72 12.27
C PRO A 442 24.06 -6.97 12.93
N THR A 443 23.58 -7.35 14.12
CA THR A 443 24.07 -8.52 14.86
C THR A 443 23.33 -9.81 14.50
N LEU A 444 22.21 -9.70 13.77
CA LEU A 444 21.32 -10.80 13.43
C LEU A 444 21.58 -11.33 12.02
N ASP A 445 21.17 -12.58 11.79
CA ASP A 445 21.22 -13.21 10.48
C ASP A 445 20.49 -12.36 9.41
N ASN A 446 21.14 -12.20 8.26
CA ASN A 446 20.72 -11.36 7.14
C ASN A 446 20.36 -9.91 7.55
N GLY A 447 21.11 -9.32 8.50
CA GLY A 447 20.85 -7.97 9.02
C GLY A 447 19.53 -7.83 9.78
N GLY A 448 18.98 -8.95 10.25
CA GLY A 448 17.64 -9.01 10.84
C GLY A 448 16.52 -9.28 9.83
N ARG A 449 16.78 -9.35 8.50
CA ARG A 449 15.71 -9.68 7.52
C ARG A 449 15.08 -11.05 7.79
N ASN A 450 15.82 -12.00 8.36
CA ASN A 450 15.32 -13.35 8.69
C ASN A 450 14.53 -13.41 10.02
N HIS A 451 14.17 -12.26 10.58
CA HIS A 451 13.35 -12.07 11.79
C HIS A 451 12.11 -11.23 11.46
N MET A 452 11.09 -11.24 12.32
CA MET A 452 10.01 -10.25 12.30
C MET A 452 10.48 -9.03 13.08
N ARG A 453 10.54 -7.87 12.42
CA ARG A 453 10.95 -6.62 13.03
C ARG A 453 9.74 -5.82 13.50
N TYR A 454 9.74 -5.50 14.77
CA TYR A 454 8.83 -4.57 15.41
C TYR A 454 9.59 -3.29 15.79
N THR A 455 8.91 -2.15 15.75
CA THR A 455 9.43 -0.87 16.26
C THR A 455 8.27 -0.09 16.82
N GLY A 456 8.36 0.46 18.03
CA GLY A 456 7.18 1.07 18.64
C GLY A 456 7.43 1.87 19.91
N ARG A 457 6.38 2.57 20.33
CA ARG A 457 6.29 3.25 21.62
C ARG A 457 5.15 2.61 22.42
N THR A 458 5.47 1.79 23.41
CA THR A 458 4.47 1.05 24.21
C THR A 458 3.84 1.91 25.33
N ASN A 459 4.57 2.90 25.85
CA ASN A 459 4.09 3.80 26.91
C ASN A 459 3.82 5.21 26.35
N PRO A 460 2.72 5.90 26.72
CA PRO A 460 2.46 7.26 26.26
C PRO A 460 3.61 8.21 26.61
N ALA A 461 4.14 8.92 25.62
CA ALA A 461 5.36 9.74 25.70
C ALA A 461 6.63 9.02 26.24
N GLY A 462 6.63 7.68 26.27
CA GLY A 462 7.77 6.87 26.69
C GLY A 462 8.85 6.69 25.61
N PRO A 463 9.92 5.92 25.93
CA PRO A 463 10.95 5.56 24.96
C PRO A 463 10.36 4.77 23.78
N VAL A 464 11.08 4.82 22.66
CA VAL A 464 10.79 4.01 21.48
C VAL A 464 11.75 2.82 21.48
N THR A 465 11.25 1.61 21.27
CA THR A 465 12.07 0.40 21.17
C THR A 465 12.01 -0.19 19.76
N GLU A 466 13.05 -0.93 19.37
CA GLU A 466 12.97 -1.92 18.31
C GLU A 466 13.09 -3.33 18.90
N ARG A 467 12.40 -4.29 18.28
CA ARG A 467 12.35 -5.68 18.73
C ARG A 467 12.38 -6.61 17.52
N PHE A 468 13.22 -7.65 17.58
CA PHE A 468 13.34 -8.66 16.53
C PHE A 468 12.94 -10.03 17.09
N GLU A 469 11.93 -10.66 16.47
CA GLU A 469 11.44 -12.00 16.82
C GLU A 469 11.89 -13.04 15.78
N PRO A 470 12.29 -14.26 16.19
CA PRO A 470 12.71 -15.29 15.24
C PRO A 470 11.52 -15.79 14.40
N ILE A 471 11.70 -15.92 13.09
CA ILE A 471 10.69 -16.50 12.20
C ILE A 471 10.84 -18.02 12.16
N GLN A 472 9.74 -18.74 12.40
CA GLN A 472 9.65 -20.18 12.12
C GLN A 472 9.54 -20.39 10.59
N LYS A 473 10.46 -21.20 10.03
CA LYS A 473 10.57 -21.43 8.58
C LYS A 473 9.81 -22.69 8.15
N ASP A 474 8.54 -22.80 8.52
CA ASP A 474 7.76 -24.06 8.39
C ASP A 474 7.33 -24.42 6.96
N MET A 475 7.51 -23.49 6.02
CA MET A 475 7.23 -23.62 4.59
C MET A 475 8.52 -23.53 3.75
N ILE A 476 9.54 -24.29 4.11
CA ILE A 476 10.74 -24.52 3.30
C ILE A 476 10.40 -25.36 2.06
N LEU A 477 10.99 -25.01 0.92
CA LEU A 477 10.94 -25.80 -0.31
C LEU A 477 12.12 -26.78 -0.35
N GLU A 478 11.82 -28.06 -0.14
CA GLU A 478 12.78 -29.17 -0.25
C GLU A 478 13.37 -29.29 -1.67
N PRO A 479 14.65 -29.66 -1.84
CA PRO A 479 15.21 -29.88 -3.16
C PRO A 479 14.60 -31.13 -3.81
N LEU A 480 14.22 -31.04 -5.09
CA LEU A 480 13.51 -32.10 -5.81
C LEU A 480 14.37 -33.35 -6.15
N ALA A 481 15.69 -33.28 -5.93
CA ALA A 481 16.59 -34.43 -5.89
C ALA A 481 17.78 -34.15 -4.92
N PRO A 482 18.50 -35.17 -4.43
CA PRO A 482 19.52 -35.00 -3.40
C PRO A 482 20.73 -34.17 -3.88
N ILE A 483 20.87 -32.95 -3.35
CA ILE A 483 22.01 -32.06 -3.61
C ILE A 483 23.17 -32.48 -2.69
N GLY A 484 24.38 -32.52 -3.24
CA GLY A 484 25.60 -32.87 -2.49
C GLY A 484 25.97 -31.85 -1.40
N ASP A 485 26.81 -32.32 -0.47
CA ASP A 485 27.06 -31.87 0.92
C ASP A 485 27.29 -30.37 1.24
N TRP A 486 27.22 -29.45 0.28
CA TRP A 486 27.62 -28.03 0.48
C TRP A 486 26.67 -26.96 -0.06
N HIS A 487 25.80 -27.24 -1.04
CA HIS A 487 25.09 -26.17 -1.76
C HIS A 487 23.68 -25.81 -1.25
N TYR A 488 23.09 -26.57 -0.32
CA TYR A 488 21.66 -26.44 0.02
C TYR A 488 21.33 -26.60 1.53
N SER A 489 22.03 -25.84 2.37
CA SER A 489 21.74 -25.75 3.82
C SER A 489 20.40 -25.06 4.10
N GLU A 490 19.77 -25.38 5.24
CA GLU A 490 18.46 -24.86 5.66
C GLU A 490 18.36 -23.33 5.63
N HIS A 491 19.45 -22.62 5.95
CA HIS A 491 19.53 -21.16 5.94
C HIS A 491 19.30 -20.55 4.55
N ASN A 492 19.74 -21.25 3.49
CA ASN A 492 19.75 -20.77 2.11
C ASN A 492 18.57 -21.30 1.27
N ARG A 493 17.79 -22.25 1.77
CA ARG A 493 16.64 -22.79 1.02
C ARG A 493 15.60 -21.70 0.75
N PRO A 494 14.93 -21.70 -0.40
CA PRO A 494 13.72 -20.92 -0.63
C PRO A 494 12.62 -21.31 0.37
N TRP A 495 11.91 -20.32 0.91
CA TRP A 495 10.85 -20.54 1.89
C TRP A 495 9.76 -19.47 1.77
N LEU A 496 8.54 -19.81 2.19
CA LEU A 496 7.40 -18.89 2.16
C LEU A 496 7.32 -18.12 3.48
N ARG A 497 7.48 -16.79 3.45
CA ARG A 497 7.17 -15.89 4.57
C ARG A 497 5.74 -15.39 4.41
N GLU A 498 4.83 -15.77 5.30
CA GLU A 498 3.47 -15.20 5.32
C GLU A 498 3.53 -13.68 5.62
N SER A 499 2.55 -12.92 5.14
CA SER A 499 2.46 -11.46 5.32
C SER A 499 1.00 -11.02 5.42
N LEU A 500 0.76 -9.84 6.00
CA LEU A 500 -0.58 -9.29 6.23
C LEU A 500 -1.30 -8.94 4.91
N TYR A 501 -0.57 -8.46 3.92
CA TYR A 501 -1.09 -8.17 2.58
C TYR A 501 0.02 -8.07 1.53
N ASN A 502 -0.42 -8.21 0.28
CA ASN A 502 0.33 -7.90 -0.92
C ASN A 502 -0.17 -6.55 -1.48
N HIS A 503 0.70 -5.78 -2.11
CA HIS A 503 0.40 -4.45 -2.66
C HIS A 503 0.99 -4.34 -4.07
N PHE A 504 0.13 -4.27 -5.08
CA PHE A 504 0.50 -4.32 -6.50
C PHE A 504 1.02 -2.97 -7.03
N GLN A 505 1.83 -2.28 -6.22
CA GLN A 505 2.17 -0.86 -6.35
C GLN A 505 2.76 -0.48 -7.71
N ASN A 506 3.65 -1.32 -8.24
CA ASN A 506 4.33 -1.11 -9.52
C ASN A 506 3.77 -2.02 -10.60
N GLU A 507 3.40 -3.23 -10.18
CA GLU A 507 2.82 -4.32 -10.96
C GLU A 507 1.57 -3.83 -11.71
N LYS A 508 0.68 -3.05 -11.07
CA LYS A 508 -0.51 -2.45 -11.70
C LYS A 508 -0.23 -1.48 -12.85
N TYR A 509 1.02 -1.09 -13.05
CA TYR A 509 1.48 -0.24 -14.17
C TYR A 509 2.33 -1.01 -15.20
N SER A 510 2.66 -2.28 -14.95
CA SER A 510 3.45 -3.12 -15.86
C SER A 510 2.65 -3.54 -17.10
N LYS A 511 3.32 -3.64 -18.26
CA LYS A 511 2.68 -4.02 -19.54
C LYS A 511 1.99 -5.39 -19.51
N TRP A 512 2.44 -6.30 -18.65
CA TRP A 512 1.85 -7.63 -18.49
C TRP A 512 0.57 -7.62 -17.63
N TRP A 513 0.25 -6.51 -16.93
CA TRP A 513 -0.82 -6.45 -15.94
C TRP A 513 -2.21 -6.56 -16.54
N THR A 514 -2.69 -7.81 -16.60
CA THR A 514 -3.92 -8.21 -17.29
C THR A 514 -4.69 -9.25 -16.47
N LEU A 515 -4.67 -9.12 -15.12
CA LEU A 515 -5.41 -10.01 -14.22
C LEU A 515 -6.87 -10.20 -14.72
N PRO A 516 -7.42 -11.43 -14.66
CA PRO A 516 -8.78 -11.70 -15.12
C PRO A 516 -9.85 -10.86 -14.40
N ASP A 517 -10.95 -10.55 -15.09
CA ASP A 517 -12.13 -9.87 -14.53
C ASP A 517 -12.98 -10.77 -13.59
N ARG A 518 -12.31 -11.65 -12.84
CA ARG A 518 -12.89 -12.51 -11.80
C ARG A 518 -11.94 -12.56 -10.61
N SER A 519 -12.50 -12.83 -9.42
CA SER A 519 -11.67 -13.17 -8.28
C SER A 519 -10.98 -14.53 -8.48
N LEU A 520 -9.92 -14.75 -7.71
CA LEU A 520 -9.49 -16.07 -7.28
C LEU A 520 -10.65 -16.84 -6.62
N ARG A 521 -10.55 -18.17 -6.68
CA ARG A 521 -11.45 -19.13 -6.02
C ARG A 521 -10.72 -19.83 -4.89
N ASP A 522 -11.45 -20.53 -4.03
CA ASP A 522 -10.79 -21.42 -3.07
C ASP A 522 -9.98 -22.50 -3.80
N GLY A 523 -8.80 -22.82 -3.27
CA GLY A 523 -7.81 -23.70 -3.89
C GLY A 523 -6.99 -23.10 -5.05
N GLU A 524 -7.33 -21.90 -5.55
CA GLU A 524 -6.51 -21.21 -6.55
C GLU A 524 -5.38 -20.39 -5.92
N VAL A 525 -4.27 -20.28 -6.65
CA VAL A 525 -3.04 -19.62 -6.21
C VAL A 525 -2.60 -18.62 -7.27
N LEU A 526 -2.59 -17.32 -6.94
CA LEU A 526 -1.97 -16.29 -7.77
C LEU A 526 -0.47 -16.23 -7.44
N TYR A 527 0.36 -16.63 -8.38
CA TYR A 527 1.80 -16.40 -8.35
C TYR A 527 2.12 -15.15 -9.17
N ILE A 528 3.04 -14.33 -8.67
CA ILE A 528 3.58 -13.17 -9.37
C ILE A 528 5.10 -13.19 -9.31
N ASP A 529 5.70 -12.87 -10.44
CA ASP A 529 7.05 -12.38 -10.61
C ASP A 529 6.93 -10.89 -10.97
N LYS A 530 7.47 -10.00 -10.12
CA LYS A 530 7.32 -8.54 -10.29
C LYS A 530 7.88 -8.03 -11.61
N ASP A 531 8.92 -8.68 -12.15
CA ASP A 531 9.59 -8.28 -13.37
C ASP A 531 8.95 -8.93 -14.62
N THR A 532 8.57 -10.21 -14.56
CA THR A 532 8.20 -10.98 -15.76
C THR A 532 6.70 -11.19 -15.99
N GLY A 533 5.87 -11.39 -14.95
CA GLY A 533 4.45 -11.70 -15.14
C GLY A 533 3.74 -12.39 -13.98
N ALA A 534 2.50 -12.82 -14.23
CA ALA A 534 1.63 -13.46 -13.25
C ALA A 534 0.98 -14.74 -13.79
N HIS A 535 0.70 -15.68 -12.88
CA HIS A 535 0.05 -16.96 -13.17
C HIS A 535 -1.02 -17.25 -12.12
N ILE A 536 -2.16 -17.80 -12.53
CA ILE A 536 -3.11 -18.43 -11.60
C ILE A 536 -3.00 -19.94 -11.77
N TRP A 537 -2.74 -20.64 -10.66
CA TRP A 537 -2.67 -22.09 -10.60
C TRP A 537 -3.94 -22.66 -9.97
N ASN A 538 -4.36 -23.86 -10.38
CA ASN A 538 -5.33 -24.65 -9.63
C ASN A 538 -4.66 -25.29 -8.39
N GLU A 539 -5.45 -25.99 -7.57
CA GLU A 539 -4.92 -26.70 -6.40
C GLU A 539 -3.86 -27.78 -6.75
N HIS A 540 -3.93 -28.38 -7.94
CA HIS A 540 -2.96 -29.38 -8.42
C HIS A 540 -1.66 -28.77 -8.96
N GLY A 541 -1.54 -27.45 -9.08
CA GLY A 541 -0.35 -26.80 -9.65
C GLY A 541 -0.33 -26.74 -11.18
N ASP A 542 -1.47 -26.86 -11.85
CA ASP A 542 -1.62 -26.59 -13.28
C ASP A 542 -1.93 -25.11 -13.51
N ILE A 543 -1.38 -24.51 -14.58
CA ILE A 543 -1.66 -23.12 -14.94
C ILE A 543 -3.08 -23.03 -15.53
N MET A 544 -3.95 -22.28 -14.87
CA MET A 544 -5.32 -21.97 -15.31
C MET A 544 -5.39 -20.65 -16.09
N TRP A 545 -4.48 -19.73 -15.82
CA TRP A 545 -4.31 -18.45 -16.54
C TRP A 545 -2.87 -17.96 -16.41
N GLN A 546 -2.40 -17.23 -17.41
CA GLN A 546 -1.11 -16.53 -17.42
C GLN A 546 -1.27 -15.13 -18.01
N SER A 547 -0.52 -14.16 -17.50
CA SER A 547 -0.41 -12.83 -18.12
C SER A 547 0.15 -12.92 -19.54
N SER A 548 -0.21 -11.97 -20.40
CA SER A 548 0.49 -11.77 -21.67
C SER A 548 1.94 -11.36 -21.40
N TRP A 549 2.88 -12.30 -21.61
CA TRP A 549 4.31 -12.02 -21.58
C TRP A 549 4.67 -10.90 -22.58
N PRO A 550 5.54 -9.95 -22.20
CA PRO A 550 6.03 -8.94 -23.15
C PRO A 550 6.91 -9.60 -24.21
N HIS A 551 6.48 -9.51 -25.47
CA HIS A 551 7.31 -9.76 -26.67
C HIS A 551 8.16 -8.53 -27.01
#